data_AF-A0A934HC69-F1
#
_entry.id   AF-A0A934HC69-F1
#
_cell.length_a   1.000
_cell.length_b   1.000
_cell.length_c   1.000
_cell.angle_alpha   90.00
_cell.angle_beta   90.00
_cell.angle_gamma   90.00
#
_symmetry.space_group_name_H-M   'P 1'
#
loop_
_entity.id
_entity.type
_entity.pdbx_description
1 polymer ?
#
loop_
_entity_poly.entity_id
_entity_poly.type
_entity_poly.pdbx_seq_one_letter_code
_entity_poly.pdbx_strand_id
1 'polypeptide(L)'
;MHIPKTIMISAALIAAVVTIAAGYMILRPPVALLSDAAFDKTRISPNADGVDDVTTIRYSLARSALVSIYLDGQAGQRFYFRQNERRSPGDYIVEFSGVVDGYTLDGENIPGEIERRLIPNDRYTWAIEAVNDDENKRSSGTLEIAEANSALPVISFFEISPTVFTPNQDGIRDRTNINLYLEKPAALSVYLVDVEGLRYYLGEREKGREPGDMGSHEFDYDGGVDQGLEPPADGTYTLYASAQDAEGQRIVRQAELTLQDGGLPQVEISSQTSGATVWFGDMPYDDTYFTDDGLTGKKVEYPAGVTSDLTTLTMLQGDLLVFRLTINNYGSTPIRTAGPFPGAVYQFDQTAASLGAFEQAGAWRVGINCQTAYSDFPWRWAMGPLDELHTVVDEETSETYYYLMPGQRAEVWGAVRMTRIFNARNPQECWAGLIHEEVDVPTSQSRVGAREIKLDPIEKVP
;
A
#
# COMPACT_ATOMS: atom_id res chain seq x y z
N MET A 1 -83.59 -54.38 13.07
CA MET A 1 -82.25 -54.66 12.51
C MET A 1 -81.22 -53.96 13.40
N HIS A 2 -80.55 -54.68 14.29
CA HIS A 2 -79.53 -54.09 15.17
C HIS A 2 -78.24 -53.93 14.36
N ILE A 3 -77.84 -52.68 14.12
CA ILE A 3 -76.53 -52.38 13.53
C ILE A 3 -75.48 -52.94 14.49
N PRO A 4 -74.59 -53.83 14.03
CA PRO A 4 -73.54 -54.40 14.85
C PRO A 4 -72.72 -53.28 15.51
N LYS A 5 -72.50 -53.36 16.83
CA LYS A 5 -71.72 -52.35 17.58
C LYS A 5 -70.34 -52.10 16.96
N THR A 6 -69.76 -53.11 16.32
CA THR A 6 -68.49 -53.02 15.59
C THR A 6 -68.55 -52.03 14.43
N ILE A 7 -69.61 -52.05 13.61
CA ILE A 7 -69.78 -51.14 12.47
C ILE A 7 -69.95 -49.69 12.94
N MET A 8 -70.67 -49.47 14.05
CA MET A 8 -70.82 -48.13 14.65
C MET A 8 -69.49 -47.59 15.17
N ILE A 9 -68.68 -48.42 15.82
CA ILE A 9 -67.36 -48.04 16.33
C ILE A 9 -66.41 -47.74 15.16
N SER A 10 -66.41 -48.56 14.11
CA SER A 10 -65.61 -48.32 12.90
C SER A 10 -65.99 -47.01 12.20
N ALA A 11 -67.28 -46.74 12.04
CA ALA A 11 -67.76 -45.50 11.42
C ALA A 11 -67.41 -44.26 12.25
N ALA A 12 -67.53 -44.33 13.58
CA ALA A 12 -67.14 -43.25 14.48
C ALA A 12 -65.63 -42.98 14.46
N LEU A 13 -64.80 -44.03 14.38
CA LEU A 13 -63.35 -43.90 14.28
C LEU A 13 -62.93 -43.25 12.93
N ILE A 14 -63.55 -43.67 11.83
CA ILE A 14 -63.30 -43.08 10.50
C ILE A 14 -63.71 -41.60 10.49
N ALA A 15 -64.89 -41.26 11.03
CA ALA A 15 -65.33 -39.88 11.14
C ALA A 15 -64.39 -39.03 11.99
N ALA A 16 -63.88 -39.56 13.11
CA ALA A 16 -62.91 -38.87 13.96
C ALA A 16 -61.57 -38.65 13.22
N VAL A 17 -61.04 -39.66 12.53
CA VAL A 17 -59.82 -39.54 11.73
C VAL A 17 -59.97 -38.52 10.61
N VAL A 18 -61.09 -38.52 9.88
CA VAL A 18 -61.37 -37.54 8.84
C VAL A 18 -61.49 -36.14 9.42
N THR A 19 -62.13 -35.97 10.58
CA THR A 19 -62.28 -34.66 11.24
C THR A 19 -60.94 -34.13 11.76
N ILE A 20 -60.09 -35.01 12.32
CA ILE A 20 -58.73 -34.65 12.76
C ILE A 20 -57.85 -34.33 11.55
N ALA A 21 -57.92 -35.11 10.47
CA ALA A 21 -57.17 -34.85 9.25
C ALA A 21 -57.61 -33.54 8.58
N ALA A 22 -58.92 -33.28 8.50
CA ALA A 22 -59.47 -32.03 8.00
C ALA A 22 -59.08 -30.85 8.89
N GLY A 23 -59.20 -31.00 10.22
CA GLY A 23 -58.75 -29.99 11.18
C GLY A 23 -57.25 -29.71 11.09
N TYR A 24 -56.43 -30.75 10.88
CA TYR A 24 -54.99 -30.63 10.70
C TYR A 24 -54.64 -29.91 9.39
N MET A 25 -55.33 -30.20 8.29
CA MET A 25 -55.17 -29.47 7.02
C MET A 25 -55.64 -28.02 7.09
N ILE A 26 -56.70 -27.72 7.84
CA ILE A 26 -57.21 -26.35 8.03
C ILE A 26 -56.26 -25.52 8.91
N LEU A 27 -55.67 -26.13 9.95
CA LEU A 27 -54.75 -25.45 10.85
C LEU A 27 -53.31 -25.32 10.29
N ARG A 28 -52.95 -26.13 9.28
CA ARG A 28 -51.66 -26.10 8.59
C ARG A 28 -51.86 -26.26 7.08
N PRO A 29 -52.32 -25.22 6.38
CA PRO A 29 -52.40 -25.28 4.92
C PRO A 29 -51.01 -25.60 4.36
N PRO A 30 -50.89 -26.50 3.36
CA PRO A 30 -49.62 -26.80 2.73
C PRO A 30 -49.11 -25.55 2.00
N VAL A 31 -48.06 -24.92 2.54
CA VAL A 31 -47.42 -23.75 1.93
C VAL A 31 -46.40 -24.22 0.90
N ALA A 32 -46.56 -23.78 -0.35
CA ALA A 32 -45.63 -24.07 -1.43
C ALA A 32 -44.21 -23.64 -1.05
N LEU A 33 -43.20 -24.43 -1.43
CA LEU A 33 -41.80 -24.07 -1.15
C LEU A 33 -41.43 -22.71 -1.75
N LEU A 34 -41.90 -22.47 -2.99
CA LEU A 34 -41.67 -21.27 -3.77
C LEU A 34 -43.03 -20.67 -4.15
N SER A 35 -43.26 -19.40 -3.81
CA SER A 35 -44.43 -18.61 -4.20
C SER A 35 -44.02 -17.22 -4.66
N ASP A 36 -44.95 -16.49 -5.29
CA ASP A 36 -44.77 -15.10 -5.74
C ASP A 36 -43.52 -14.85 -6.59
N ALA A 37 -43.05 -15.90 -7.26
CA ALA A 37 -41.85 -15.93 -8.07
C ALA A 37 -42.11 -15.30 -9.45
N ALA A 38 -41.68 -14.05 -9.62
CA ALA A 38 -41.96 -13.25 -10.81
C ALA A 38 -40.84 -12.22 -11.10
N PHE A 39 -40.80 -11.78 -12.36
CA PHE A 39 -40.07 -10.61 -12.80
C PHE A 39 -41.10 -9.50 -13.08
N ASP A 40 -40.89 -8.30 -12.55
CA ASP A 40 -41.86 -7.20 -12.66
C ASP A 40 -42.04 -6.69 -14.09
N LYS A 41 -40.96 -6.72 -14.89
CA LYS A 41 -40.98 -6.39 -16.32
C LYS A 41 -40.73 -7.63 -17.19
N THR A 42 -41.32 -7.62 -18.37
CA THR A 42 -41.10 -8.62 -19.43
C THR A 42 -40.11 -8.16 -20.50
N ARG A 43 -39.65 -6.90 -20.41
CA ARG A 43 -38.60 -6.32 -21.27
C ARG A 43 -37.75 -5.34 -20.46
N ILE A 44 -36.45 -5.36 -20.68
CA ILE A 44 -35.50 -4.35 -20.20
C ILE A 44 -34.53 -3.95 -21.34
N SER A 45 -33.97 -2.76 -21.23
CA SER A 45 -32.95 -2.21 -22.11
C SER A 45 -31.71 -1.80 -21.31
N PRO A 46 -30.85 -2.74 -20.90
CA PRO A 46 -29.76 -2.48 -19.96
C PRO A 46 -28.57 -1.79 -20.64
N ASN A 47 -28.69 -0.48 -20.85
CA ASN A 47 -27.70 0.38 -21.48
C ASN A 47 -27.22 1.51 -20.54
N ALA A 48 -27.70 1.50 -19.29
CA ALA A 48 -27.43 2.47 -18.24
C ALA A 48 -27.82 3.92 -18.58
N ASP A 49 -28.85 4.12 -19.42
CA ASP A 49 -29.39 5.45 -19.74
C ASP A 49 -30.43 5.97 -18.73
N GLY A 50 -30.78 5.14 -17.73
CA GLY A 50 -31.76 5.42 -16.68
C GLY A 50 -33.19 5.02 -17.06
N VAL A 51 -33.42 4.45 -18.23
CA VAL A 51 -34.74 4.08 -18.77
C VAL A 51 -34.79 2.58 -19.04
N ASP A 52 -35.65 1.89 -18.30
CA ASP A 52 -35.89 0.46 -18.48
C ASP A 52 -34.66 -0.45 -18.36
N ASP A 53 -33.58 0.02 -17.71
CA ASP A 53 -32.35 -0.74 -17.48
C ASP A 53 -32.52 -1.99 -16.62
N VAL A 54 -33.45 -1.94 -15.66
CA VAL A 54 -33.60 -2.97 -14.64
C VAL A 54 -35.02 -3.48 -14.53
N THR A 55 -35.14 -4.73 -14.12
CA THR A 55 -36.38 -5.38 -13.67
C THR A 55 -36.19 -5.89 -12.24
N THR A 56 -37.26 -5.93 -11.47
CA THR A 56 -37.24 -6.49 -10.12
C THR A 56 -37.62 -7.95 -10.16
N ILE A 57 -36.82 -8.79 -9.53
CA ILE A 57 -37.11 -10.20 -9.29
C ILE A 57 -37.63 -10.35 -7.86
N ARG A 58 -38.80 -10.98 -7.72
CA ARG A 58 -39.43 -11.25 -6.43
C ARG A 58 -39.71 -12.74 -6.29
N TYR A 59 -39.57 -13.28 -5.08
CA TYR A 59 -40.02 -14.63 -4.73
C TYR A 59 -40.08 -14.79 -3.21
N SER A 60 -40.91 -15.72 -2.75
CA SER A 60 -41.04 -16.08 -1.34
C SER A 60 -40.70 -17.55 -1.13
N LEU A 61 -39.96 -17.82 -0.04
CA LEU A 61 -39.59 -19.16 0.38
C LEU A 61 -40.26 -19.54 1.69
N ALA A 62 -40.99 -20.65 1.70
CA ALA A 62 -41.60 -21.17 2.92
C ALA A 62 -40.61 -21.93 3.82
N ARG A 63 -39.50 -22.42 3.25
CA ARG A 63 -38.48 -23.26 3.90
C ARG A 63 -37.11 -22.91 3.33
N SER A 64 -36.04 -23.25 4.05
CA SER A 64 -34.68 -23.08 3.56
C SER A 64 -34.46 -23.92 2.29
N ALA A 65 -33.79 -23.34 1.30
CA ALA A 65 -33.50 -23.98 0.02
C ALA A 65 -32.23 -23.41 -0.61
N LEU A 66 -31.65 -24.14 -1.56
CA LEU A 66 -30.72 -23.63 -2.55
C LEU A 66 -31.53 -23.01 -3.67
N VAL A 67 -31.26 -21.73 -3.97
CA VAL A 67 -31.96 -20.97 -5.01
C VAL A 67 -31.04 -20.73 -6.19
N SER A 68 -31.49 -21.12 -7.37
CA SER A 68 -30.87 -20.76 -8.64
C SER A 68 -31.80 -19.85 -9.43
N ILE A 69 -31.26 -18.76 -9.98
CA ILE A 69 -31.95 -17.87 -10.90
C ILE A 69 -31.14 -17.83 -12.18
N TYR A 70 -31.74 -18.31 -13.27
CA TYR A 70 -31.06 -18.42 -14.55
C TYR A 70 -31.97 -18.06 -15.72
N LEU A 71 -31.34 -17.72 -16.85
CA LEU A 71 -31.99 -17.33 -18.09
C LEU A 71 -31.51 -18.25 -19.21
N ASP A 72 -32.45 -18.94 -19.85
CA ASP A 72 -32.21 -19.80 -21.01
C ASP A 72 -32.50 -19.02 -22.29
N GLY A 73 -31.49 -18.86 -23.15
CA GLY A 73 -31.60 -18.22 -24.46
C GLY A 73 -32.14 -19.15 -25.54
N GLN A 74 -32.49 -18.62 -26.71
CA GLN A 74 -33.14 -19.41 -27.77
C GLN A 74 -32.23 -20.47 -28.41
N ALA A 75 -30.91 -20.21 -28.43
CA ALA A 75 -29.92 -21.16 -28.91
C ALA A 75 -29.45 -22.17 -27.84
N GLY A 76 -30.13 -22.20 -26.68
CA GLY A 76 -29.90 -23.18 -25.62
C GLY A 76 -28.81 -22.82 -24.60
N GLN A 77 -28.17 -21.65 -24.74
CA GLN A 77 -27.27 -21.12 -23.71
C GLN A 77 -28.03 -20.81 -22.42
N ARG A 78 -27.39 -21.08 -21.28
CA ARG A 78 -27.90 -20.77 -19.93
C ARG A 78 -26.97 -19.79 -19.24
N PHE A 79 -27.56 -18.72 -18.72
CA PHE A 79 -26.87 -17.69 -17.95
C PHE A 79 -27.35 -17.69 -16.50
N TYR A 80 -26.44 -17.77 -15.54
CA TYR A 80 -26.77 -17.77 -14.11
C TYR A 80 -26.64 -16.35 -13.54
N PHE A 81 -27.74 -15.83 -13.00
CA PHE A 81 -27.69 -14.66 -12.13
C PHE A 81 -27.38 -15.06 -10.68
N ARG A 82 -27.84 -16.26 -10.29
CA ARG A 82 -27.51 -16.91 -9.01
C ARG A 82 -27.48 -18.42 -9.22
N GLN A 83 -26.50 -19.09 -8.65
CA GLN A 83 -26.38 -20.55 -8.74
C GLN A 83 -26.25 -21.16 -7.35
N ASN A 84 -27.23 -22.00 -6.97
CA ASN A 84 -27.24 -22.75 -5.71
C ASN A 84 -27.03 -21.89 -4.45
N GLU A 85 -27.58 -20.68 -4.44
CA GLU A 85 -27.46 -19.74 -3.33
C GLU A 85 -28.32 -20.20 -2.15
N ARG A 86 -27.71 -20.45 -0.98
CA ARG A 86 -28.46 -20.83 0.21
C ARG A 86 -29.32 -19.67 0.70
N ARG A 87 -30.62 -19.91 0.84
CA ARG A 87 -31.59 -18.93 1.33
C ARG A 87 -32.42 -19.50 2.47
N SER A 88 -32.66 -18.68 3.49
CA SER A 88 -33.58 -18.96 4.59
C SER A 88 -35.04 -18.76 4.16
N PRO A 89 -36.04 -19.18 4.94
CA PRO A 89 -37.43 -18.82 4.67
C PRO A 89 -37.62 -17.29 4.73
N GLY A 90 -38.47 -16.74 3.86
CA GLY A 90 -38.76 -15.31 3.80
C GLY A 90 -39.06 -14.80 2.40
N ASP A 91 -39.31 -13.50 2.32
CA ASP A 91 -39.56 -12.79 1.06
C ASP A 91 -38.27 -12.16 0.54
N TYR A 92 -38.03 -12.31 -0.76
CA TYR A 92 -36.82 -11.85 -1.42
C TYR A 92 -37.16 -10.93 -2.59
N ILE A 93 -36.43 -9.82 -2.66
CA ILE A 93 -36.51 -8.82 -3.73
C ILE A 93 -35.08 -8.49 -4.15
N VAL A 94 -34.81 -8.48 -5.46
CA VAL A 94 -33.51 -8.09 -6.03
C VAL A 94 -33.71 -7.45 -7.39
N GLU A 95 -32.92 -6.42 -7.71
CA GLU A 95 -32.90 -5.81 -9.03
C GLU A 95 -31.98 -6.59 -9.98
N PHE A 96 -32.39 -6.68 -11.24
CA PHE A 96 -31.67 -7.39 -12.29
C PHE A 96 -31.52 -6.49 -13.52
N SER A 97 -30.26 -6.21 -13.88
CA SER A 97 -29.86 -5.37 -15.01
C SER A 97 -29.50 -6.17 -16.26
N GLY A 98 -29.80 -7.48 -16.32
CA GLY A 98 -29.28 -8.33 -17.41
C GLY A 98 -27.83 -8.80 -17.20
N VAL A 99 -27.13 -8.27 -16.20
CA VAL A 99 -25.78 -8.74 -15.83
C VAL A 99 -25.86 -10.03 -15.02
N VAL A 100 -25.05 -11.00 -15.42
CA VAL A 100 -24.97 -12.37 -14.86
C VAL A 100 -23.53 -12.72 -14.52
N ASP A 101 -23.30 -13.93 -14.03
CA ASP A 101 -21.97 -14.51 -13.88
C ASP A 101 -21.19 -14.44 -15.20
N GLY A 102 -19.89 -14.20 -15.10
CA GLY A 102 -19.03 -13.99 -16.26
C GLY A 102 -19.00 -15.18 -17.22
N TYR A 103 -18.91 -14.87 -18.52
CA TYR A 103 -18.81 -15.85 -19.59
C TYR A 103 -18.06 -15.25 -20.79
N THR A 104 -17.53 -16.13 -21.65
CA THR A 104 -16.84 -15.77 -22.91
C THR A 104 -17.70 -16.17 -24.10
N LEU A 105 -17.72 -15.34 -25.15
CA LEU A 105 -18.33 -15.71 -26.43
C LEU A 105 -17.32 -16.47 -27.31
N ASP A 106 -17.84 -17.22 -28.28
CA ASP A 106 -17.01 -17.95 -29.23
C ASP A 106 -16.08 -17.01 -30.01
N GLY A 107 -14.77 -17.30 -29.96
CA GLY A 107 -13.75 -16.51 -30.65
C GLY A 107 -13.26 -15.26 -29.89
N GLU A 108 -13.77 -14.99 -28.70
CA GLU A 108 -13.24 -13.91 -27.86
C GLU A 108 -11.97 -14.33 -27.12
N ASN A 109 -11.01 -13.41 -27.09
CA ASN A 109 -9.81 -13.51 -26.27
C ASN A 109 -9.67 -12.20 -25.49
N ILE A 110 -10.27 -12.15 -24.30
CA ILE A 110 -10.23 -10.97 -23.44
C ILE A 110 -9.14 -11.17 -22.39
N PRO A 111 -8.22 -10.21 -22.19
CA PRO A 111 -7.22 -10.32 -21.16
C PRO A 111 -7.85 -10.15 -19.77
N GLY A 112 -7.66 -11.15 -18.91
CA GLY A 112 -8.16 -11.16 -17.54
C GLY A 112 -9.35 -12.08 -17.31
N GLU A 113 -9.91 -11.99 -16.11
CA GLU A 113 -11.10 -12.72 -15.69
C GLU A 113 -12.34 -11.84 -15.86
N ILE A 114 -13.33 -12.34 -16.59
CA ILE A 114 -14.65 -11.73 -16.66
C ILE A 114 -15.42 -12.24 -15.44
N GLU A 115 -15.60 -11.42 -14.41
CA GLU A 115 -16.38 -11.81 -13.23
C GLU A 115 -17.89 -11.68 -13.48
N ARG A 116 -18.29 -10.65 -14.23
CA ARG A 116 -19.68 -10.36 -14.54
C ARG A 116 -19.83 -9.82 -15.94
N ARG A 117 -20.88 -10.24 -16.62
CA ARG A 117 -21.12 -9.83 -18.01
C ARG A 117 -22.60 -9.64 -18.31
N LEU A 118 -22.90 -8.66 -19.15
CA LEU A 118 -24.23 -8.43 -19.67
C LEU A 118 -24.61 -9.55 -20.65
N ILE A 119 -25.80 -10.15 -20.53
CA ILE A 119 -26.26 -11.15 -21.50
C ILE A 119 -26.63 -10.50 -22.85
N PRO A 120 -26.49 -11.20 -23.99
CA PRO A 120 -26.78 -10.62 -25.29
C PRO A 120 -28.27 -10.30 -25.49
N ASN A 121 -28.58 -9.47 -26.48
CA ASN A 121 -29.95 -9.25 -26.92
C ASN A 121 -30.62 -10.56 -27.38
N ASP A 122 -31.66 -10.97 -26.66
CA ASP A 122 -32.49 -12.14 -26.98
C ASP A 122 -33.79 -12.09 -26.16
N ARG A 123 -34.73 -12.99 -26.48
CA ARG A 123 -35.87 -13.33 -25.63
C ARG A 123 -35.56 -14.58 -24.84
N TYR A 124 -35.38 -14.41 -23.54
CA TYR A 124 -35.02 -15.47 -22.61
C TYR A 124 -36.24 -16.09 -21.94
N THR A 125 -36.10 -17.36 -21.57
CA THR A 125 -36.95 -18.00 -20.55
C THR A 125 -36.21 -17.95 -19.22
N TRP A 126 -36.68 -17.14 -18.28
CA TRP A 126 -36.11 -17.11 -16.95
C TRP A 126 -36.71 -18.22 -16.09
N ALA A 127 -35.93 -18.69 -15.10
CA ALA A 127 -36.40 -19.60 -14.08
C ALA A 127 -35.88 -19.21 -12.70
N ILE A 128 -36.75 -19.33 -11.71
CA ILE A 128 -36.40 -19.31 -10.29
C ILE A 128 -36.64 -20.72 -9.78
N GLU A 129 -35.57 -21.42 -9.44
CA GLU A 129 -35.59 -22.79 -8.95
C GLU A 129 -35.16 -22.81 -7.48
N ALA A 130 -35.98 -23.45 -6.65
CA ALA A 130 -35.72 -23.66 -5.23
C ALA A 130 -35.67 -25.15 -4.95
N VAL A 131 -34.54 -25.63 -4.44
CA VAL A 131 -34.27 -27.04 -4.16
C VAL A 131 -33.90 -27.21 -2.69
N ASN A 132 -34.57 -28.14 -2.01
CA ASN A 132 -34.16 -28.66 -0.71
C ASN A 132 -34.15 -30.21 -0.76
N ASP A 133 -33.90 -30.86 0.39
CA ASP A 133 -33.76 -32.31 0.46
C ASP A 133 -35.04 -33.08 0.04
N ASP A 134 -36.21 -32.44 0.16
CA ASP A 134 -37.53 -33.07 -0.02
C ASP A 134 -38.28 -32.58 -1.26
N GLU A 135 -37.97 -31.38 -1.76
CA GLU A 135 -38.74 -30.64 -2.74
C GLU A 135 -37.84 -29.93 -3.76
N ASN A 136 -38.21 -30.04 -5.04
CA ASN A 136 -37.76 -29.14 -6.09
C ASN A 136 -38.98 -28.39 -6.64
N LYS A 137 -38.96 -27.06 -6.56
CA LYS A 137 -39.98 -26.18 -7.16
C LYS A 137 -39.32 -25.17 -8.09
N ARG A 138 -39.97 -24.95 -9.24
CA ARG A 138 -39.55 -24.02 -10.27
C ARG A 138 -40.71 -23.12 -10.68
N SER A 139 -40.43 -21.83 -10.80
CA SER A 139 -41.27 -20.87 -11.52
C SER A 139 -40.51 -20.36 -12.74
N SER A 140 -41.24 -19.96 -13.79
CA SER A 140 -40.64 -19.47 -15.03
C SER A 140 -41.53 -18.45 -15.74
N GLY A 141 -40.91 -17.61 -16.55
CA GLY A 141 -41.57 -16.66 -17.44
C GLY A 141 -40.65 -16.23 -18.56
N THR A 142 -40.98 -15.14 -19.25
CA THR A 142 -40.14 -14.61 -20.33
C THR A 142 -39.62 -13.21 -20.00
N LEU A 143 -38.42 -12.91 -20.49
CA LEU A 143 -37.81 -11.59 -20.44
C LEU A 143 -37.12 -11.31 -21.78
N GLU A 144 -37.45 -10.19 -22.39
CA GLU A 144 -36.73 -9.66 -23.54
C GLU A 144 -35.61 -8.73 -23.06
N ILE A 145 -34.38 -9.01 -23.48
CA ILE A 145 -33.24 -8.12 -23.34
C ILE A 145 -33.05 -7.45 -24.70
N ALA A 146 -33.16 -6.13 -24.72
CA ALA A 146 -32.97 -5.32 -25.90
C ALA A 146 -31.87 -4.27 -25.67
N GLU A 147 -31.25 -3.78 -26.74
CA GLU A 147 -30.26 -2.68 -26.67
C GLU A 147 -29.03 -2.93 -25.76
N ALA A 148 -28.80 -4.18 -25.35
CA ALA A 148 -27.66 -4.66 -24.59
C ALA A 148 -26.41 -4.83 -25.48
N ASN A 149 -25.90 -3.73 -26.03
CA ASN A 149 -24.78 -3.73 -26.98
C ASN A 149 -23.47 -3.15 -26.39
N SER A 150 -23.39 -3.04 -25.06
CA SER A 150 -22.24 -2.43 -24.39
C SER A 150 -21.04 -3.39 -24.38
N ALA A 151 -19.88 -2.91 -24.84
CA ALA A 151 -18.62 -3.66 -24.77
C ALA A 151 -18.15 -3.83 -23.32
N LEU A 152 -17.30 -4.82 -23.03
CA LEU A 152 -16.70 -4.98 -21.70
C LEU A 152 -15.73 -3.83 -21.37
N PRO A 153 -15.55 -3.46 -20.09
CA PRO A 153 -14.54 -2.50 -19.68
C PRO A 153 -13.14 -3.12 -19.64
N VAL A 154 -12.64 -3.55 -20.79
CA VAL A 154 -11.39 -4.31 -20.93
C VAL A 154 -10.19 -3.49 -20.44
N ILE A 155 -9.33 -4.14 -19.67
CA ILE A 155 -8.00 -3.64 -19.30
C ILE A 155 -7.00 -4.31 -20.26
N SER A 156 -6.69 -3.64 -21.37
CA SER A 156 -5.91 -4.25 -22.47
C SER A 156 -4.41 -4.24 -22.21
N PHE A 157 -3.92 -3.28 -21.44
CA PHE A 157 -2.56 -3.20 -20.96
C PHE A 157 -2.54 -3.23 -19.44
N PHE A 158 -1.61 -3.99 -18.85
CA PHE A 158 -1.42 -4.09 -17.40
C PHE A 158 0.01 -4.56 -17.14
N GLU A 159 0.88 -3.63 -16.75
CA GLU A 159 2.30 -3.84 -16.52
C GLU A 159 2.69 -3.32 -15.14
N ILE A 160 3.55 -4.06 -14.46
CA ILE A 160 4.05 -3.77 -13.12
C ILE A 160 5.57 -3.79 -13.20
N SER A 161 6.22 -2.73 -12.73
CA SER A 161 7.69 -2.69 -12.68
C SER A 161 8.21 -1.76 -11.57
N PRO A 162 9.13 -2.23 -10.73
CA PRO A 162 9.53 -3.63 -10.55
C PRO A 162 8.45 -4.48 -9.85
N THR A 163 8.45 -5.80 -10.05
CA THR A 163 7.53 -6.72 -9.35
C THR A 163 8.00 -7.12 -7.94
N VAL A 164 9.24 -6.77 -7.59
CA VAL A 164 9.81 -6.91 -6.26
C VAL A 164 10.38 -5.55 -5.87
N PHE A 165 9.95 -5.02 -4.73
CA PHE A 165 10.33 -3.68 -4.28
C PHE A 165 10.45 -3.66 -2.75
N THR A 166 11.21 -2.70 -2.23
CA THR A 166 11.64 -2.62 -0.84
C THR A 166 11.24 -1.29 -0.21
N PRO A 167 9.98 -1.11 0.26
CA PRO A 167 9.49 0.18 0.72
C PRO A 167 10.09 0.56 2.08
N ASN A 168 11.28 1.17 2.09
CA ASN A 168 11.97 1.57 3.32
C ASN A 168 12.69 2.92 3.26
N GLN A 169 12.51 3.65 2.15
CA GLN A 169 13.10 4.98 1.89
C GLN A 169 14.63 4.98 1.90
N ASP A 170 15.27 3.86 1.55
CA ASP A 170 16.72 3.85 1.40
C ASP A 170 17.18 4.35 0.03
N GLY A 171 16.26 4.61 -0.90
CA GLY A 171 16.48 5.08 -2.26
C GLY A 171 16.70 3.97 -3.28
N ILE A 172 16.61 2.71 -2.87
CA ILE A 172 16.84 1.53 -3.71
C ILE A 172 15.53 0.76 -3.80
N ARG A 173 14.95 0.69 -5.01
CA ARG A 173 13.73 -0.08 -5.29
C ARG A 173 12.59 0.19 -4.29
N ASP A 174 12.48 1.41 -3.74
CA ASP A 174 11.48 1.79 -2.73
C ASP A 174 10.03 1.75 -3.21
N ARG A 175 9.82 1.68 -4.52
CA ARG A 175 8.50 1.83 -5.14
C ARG A 175 8.33 0.94 -6.35
N THR A 176 7.08 0.61 -6.63
CA THR A 176 6.65 -0.03 -7.87
C THR A 176 5.71 0.88 -8.64
N ASN A 177 5.82 0.84 -9.98
CA ASN A 177 4.88 1.49 -10.86
C ASN A 177 3.94 0.46 -11.50
N ILE A 178 2.65 0.73 -11.46
CA ILE A 178 1.61 -0.05 -12.13
C ILE A 178 1.01 0.81 -13.23
N ASN A 179 1.14 0.37 -14.47
CA ASN A 179 0.55 1.02 -15.63
C ASN A 179 -0.54 0.14 -16.24
N LEU A 180 -1.68 0.73 -16.55
CA LEU A 180 -2.75 0.02 -17.24
C LEU A 180 -3.44 0.88 -18.28
N TYR A 181 -4.11 0.24 -19.23
CA TYR A 181 -4.95 0.91 -20.23
C TYR A 181 -6.37 0.37 -20.20
N LEU A 182 -7.32 1.26 -19.99
CA LEU A 182 -8.75 0.97 -19.93
C LEU A 182 -9.44 1.33 -21.27
N GLU A 183 -10.08 0.36 -21.91
CA GLU A 183 -10.66 0.53 -23.27
C GLU A 183 -11.99 1.30 -23.29
N LYS A 184 -12.65 1.47 -22.15
CA LYS A 184 -13.85 2.30 -22.01
C LYS A 184 -14.00 2.81 -20.57
N PRO A 185 -14.73 3.90 -20.31
CA PRO A 185 -14.89 4.40 -18.95
C PRO A 185 -15.51 3.36 -18.00
N ALA A 186 -14.93 3.21 -16.81
CA ALA A 186 -15.35 2.24 -15.80
C ALA A 186 -14.83 2.65 -14.42
N ALA A 187 -15.56 2.31 -13.36
CA ALA A 187 -15.06 2.41 -12.00
C ALA A 187 -13.85 1.47 -11.84
N LEU A 188 -12.67 2.06 -11.74
CA LEU A 188 -11.39 1.37 -11.61
C LEU A 188 -10.97 1.31 -10.14
N SER A 189 -10.56 0.13 -9.69
CA SER A 189 -9.97 -0.07 -8.37
C SER A 189 -8.76 -0.99 -8.48
N VAL A 190 -7.62 -0.52 -7.97
CA VAL A 190 -6.37 -1.28 -7.90
C VAL A 190 -6.02 -1.52 -6.44
N TYR A 191 -5.78 -2.77 -6.07
CA TYR A 191 -5.51 -3.15 -4.68
C TYR A 191 -4.69 -4.43 -4.58
N LEU A 192 -3.92 -4.55 -3.50
CA LEU A 192 -3.22 -5.77 -3.11
C LEU A 192 -4.10 -6.61 -2.20
N VAL A 193 -3.93 -7.93 -2.27
CA VAL A 193 -4.54 -8.91 -1.36
C VAL A 193 -3.46 -9.79 -0.78
N ASP A 194 -3.44 -9.91 0.54
CA ASP A 194 -2.53 -10.82 1.24
C ASP A 194 -3.08 -12.25 1.37
N VAL A 195 -2.32 -13.13 2.02
CA VAL A 195 -2.73 -14.53 2.26
C VAL A 195 -3.93 -14.69 3.19
N GLU A 196 -4.28 -13.66 3.97
CA GLU A 196 -5.42 -13.61 4.88
C GLU A 196 -6.67 -13.00 4.21
N GLY A 197 -6.53 -12.48 2.99
CA GLY A 197 -7.60 -11.83 2.22
C GLY A 197 -7.79 -10.34 2.54
N LEU A 198 -6.88 -9.71 3.31
CA LEU A 198 -6.92 -8.28 3.59
C LEU A 198 -6.54 -7.48 2.34
N ARG A 199 -7.27 -6.38 2.10
CA ARG A 199 -7.12 -5.53 0.91
C ARG A 199 -6.40 -4.23 1.23
N TYR A 200 -5.39 -3.89 0.44
CA TYR A 200 -4.67 -2.62 0.48
C TYR A 200 -4.91 -1.86 -0.82
N TYR A 201 -5.63 -0.75 -0.78
CA TYR A 201 -5.98 0.00 -1.98
C TYR A 201 -4.86 0.95 -2.39
N LEU A 202 -4.56 0.98 -3.70
CA LEU A 202 -3.54 1.84 -4.28
C LEU A 202 -4.19 3.11 -4.82
N GLY A 203 -3.58 4.25 -4.52
CA GLY A 203 -4.00 5.55 -5.05
C GLY A 203 -3.49 5.75 -6.47
N GLU A 204 -4.37 6.25 -7.35
CA GLU A 204 -4.00 6.61 -8.72
C GLU A 204 -3.22 7.93 -8.74
N ARG A 205 -2.22 8.02 -9.62
CA ARG A 205 -1.58 9.30 -9.96
C ARG A 205 -2.44 10.07 -10.95
N GLU A 206 -3.04 11.15 -10.48
CA GLU A 206 -3.81 12.06 -11.33
C GLU A 206 -2.88 12.85 -12.29
N LYS A 207 -2.75 12.37 -13.53
CA LYS A 207 -2.00 13.03 -14.61
C LYS A 207 -2.94 13.55 -15.70
N GLY A 208 -3.81 14.49 -15.33
CA GLY A 208 -4.71 15.18 -16.28
C GLY A 208 -5.84 14.31 -16.84
N ARG A 209 -6.20 13.24 -16.12
CA ARG A 209 -7.28 12.29 -16.40
C ARG A 209 -8.00 11.98 -15.10
N GLU A 210 -9.32 11.82 -15.14
CA GLU A 210 -10.09 11.42 -13.95
C GLU A 210 -10.00 9.90 -13.74
N PRO A 211 -10.03 9.42 -12.48
CA PRO A 211 -10.05 7.99 -12.20
C PRO A 211 -11.19 7.28 -12.93
N GLY A 212 -10.84 6.23 -13.67
CA GLY A 212 -11.79 5.42 -14.45
C GLY A 212 -12.13 5.93 -15.85
N ASP A 213 -11.57 7.05 -16.31
CA ASP A 213 -11.71 7.50 -17.71
C ASP A 213 -10.98 6.59 -18.70
N MET A 214 -11.58 6.28 -19.85
CA MET A 214 -10.95 5.49 -20.93
C MET A 214 -9.54 5.94 -21.32
N GLY A 215 -8.52 5.16 -21.00
CA GLY A 215 -7.14 5.35 -21.44
C GLY A 215 -6.13 4.87 -20.41
N SER A 216 -4.95 5.49 -20.39
CA SER A 216 -3.86 5.11 -19.47
C SER A 216 -4.09 5.61 -18.05
N HIS A 217 -3.86 4.72 -17.08
CA HIS A 217 -3.84 5.00 -15.64
C HIS A 217 -2.51 4.53 -15.05
N GLU A 218 -1.98 5.28 -14.10
CA GLU A 218 -0.69 5.04 -13.46
C GLU A 218 -0.84 5.04 -11.94
N PHE A 219 -0.22 4.09 -11.27
CA PHE A 219 -0.15 4.01 -9.82
C PHE A 219 1.33 3.92 -9.44
N ASP A 220 1.79 4.83 -8.59
CA ASP A 220 3.13 4.75 -7.99
C ASP A 220 2.95 4.41 -6.51
N TYR A 221 3.45 3.25 -6.12
CA TYR A 221 3.21 2.67 -4.81
C TYR A 221 4.52 2.41 -4.09
N ASP A 222 4.65 3.02 -2.92
CA ASP A 222 5.80 3.03 -2.03
C ASP A 222 5.49 2.36 -0.68
N GLY A 223 4.41 1.58 -0.59
CA GLY A 223 3.93 1.02 0.67
C GLY A 223 3.25 2.04 1.60
N GLY A 224 3.16 3.32 1.23
CA GLY A 224 2.67 4.42 2.08
C GLY A 224 3.77 5.08 2.93
N VAL A 225 5.02 4.70 2.74
CA VAL A 225 6.16 5.13 3.56
C VAL A 225 6.44 6.62 3.42
N ASP A 226 6.28 7.22 2.22
CA ASP A 226 6.39 8.67 1.98
C ASP A 226 5.31 9.47 2.72
N GLN A 227 4.23 8.81 3.16
CA GLN A 227 3.17 9.42 3.98
C GLN A 227 3.38 9.14 5.49
N GLY A 228 4.50 8.53 5.86
CA GLY A 228 4.81 8.14 7.24
C GLY A 228 3.96 6.98 7.75
N LEU A 229 3.43 6.14 6.84
CA LEU A 229 2.68 4.93 7.19
C LEU A 229 3.60 3.72 7.18
N GLU A 230 3.38 2.81 8.11
CA GLU A 230 4.06 1.52 8.11
C GLU A 230 3.57 0.72 6.88
N PRO A 231 4.47 0.19 6.04
CA PRO A 231 4.08 -0.60 4.89
C PRO A 231 3.45 -1.92 5.32
N PRO A 232 2.70 -2.60 4.42
CA PRO A 232 2.29 -3.98 4.64
C PRO A 232 3.51 -4.86 4.95
N ALA A 233 3.27 -5.96 5.67
CA ALA A 233 4.34 -6.90 6.01
C ALA A 233 5.01 -7.48 4.76
N ASP A 234 6.28 -7.86 4.88
CA ASP A 234 6.99 -8.54 3.80
C ASP A 234 6.25 -9.80 3.35
N GLY A 235 6.17 -9.98 2.03
CA GLY A 235 5.47 -11.10 1.44
C GLY A 235 5.08 -10.87 -0.01
N THR A 236 4.58 -11.94 -0.62
CA THR A 236 3.99 -11.90 -1.96
C THR A 236 2.49 -11.67 -1.86
N TYR A 237 2.03 -10.65 -2.59
CA TYR A 237 0.65 -10.22 -2.67
C TYR A 237 0.11 -10.49 -4.07
N THR A 238 -1.20 -10.73 -4.16
CA THR A 238 -1.89 -10.68 -5.44
C THR A 238 -2.39 -9.26 -5.68
N LEU A 239 -1.90 -8.62 -6.73
CA LEU A 239 -2.38 -7.33 -7.21
C LEU A 239 -3.59 -7.52 -8.10
N TYR A 240 -4.68 -6.84 -7.79
CA TYR A 240 -5.91 -6.82 -8.56
C TYR A 240 -6.10 -5.46 -9.20
N ALA A 241 -6.43 -5.43 -10.48
CA ALA A 241 -7.03 -4.28 -11.15
C ALA A 241 -8.44 -4.65 -11.61
N SER A 242 -9.45 -4.05 -10.98
CA SER A 242 -10.87 -4.32 -11.21
C SER A 242 -11.51 -3.14 -11.91
N ALA A 243 -12.12 -3.36 -13.07
CA ALA A 243 -12.87 -2.34 -13.80
C ALA A 243 -14.35 -2.77 -13.90
N GLN A 244 -15.25 -1.89 -13.48
CA GLN A 244 -16.70 -2.10 -13.56
C GLN A 244 -17.40 -0.94 -14.28
N ASP A 245 -18.17 -1.23 -15.32
CA ASP A 245 -18.91 -0.21 -16.05
C ASP A 245 -20.25 0.17 -15.39
N ALA A 246 -21.00 1.09 -16.01
CA ALA A 246 -22.27 1.58 -15.50
C ALA A 246 -23.39 0.51 -15.58
N GLU A 247 -23.33 -0.39 -16.56
CA GLU A 247 -24.26 -1.50 -16.73
C GLU A 247 -24.06 -2.61 -15.68
N GLY A 248 -22.85 -2.69 -15.10
CA GLY A 248 -22.45 -3.63 -14.06
C GLY A 248 -21.55 -4.77 -14.53
N GLN A 249 -21.08 -4.74 -15.78
CA GLN A 249 -20.08 -5.67 -16.30
C GLN A 249 -18.75 -5.43 -15.59
N ARG A 250 -18.04 -6.50 -15.26
CA ARG A 250 -16.83 -6.43 -14.45
C ARG A 250 -15.74 -7.35 -14.96
N ILE A 251 -14.56 -6.77 -15.16
CA ILE A 251 -13.35 -7.51 -15.49
C ILE A 251 -12.28 -7.28 -14.43
N VAL A 252 -11.43 -8.29 -14.25
CA VAL A 252 -10.33 -8.26 -13.30
C VAL A 252 -9.04 -8.73 -13.97
N ARG A 253 -7.97 -7.95 -13.84
CA ARG A 253 -6.60 -8.37 -14.11
C ARG A 253 -5.90 -8.67 -12.79
N GLN A 254 -5.02 -9.66 -12.80
CA GLN A 254 -4.24 -10.07 -11.64
C GLN A 254 -2.75 -10.14 -11.99
N ALA A 255 -1.90 -9.82 -11.03
CA ALA A 255 -0.45 -10.01 -11.10
C ALA A 255 0.10 -10.28 -9.70
N GLU A 256 1.33 -10.78 -9.61
CA GLU A 256 2.04 -10.92 -8.35
C GLU A 256 2.91 -9.68 -8.09
N LEU A 257 2.93 -9.20 -6.85
CA LEU A 257 3.81 -8.14 -6.37
C LEU A 257 4.41 -8.58 -5.04
N THR A 258 5.73 -8.45 -4.87
CA THR A 258 6.42 -8.85 -3.65
C THR A 258 7.03 -7.63 -2.96
N LEU A 259 6.71 -7.49 -1.67
CA LEU A 259 7.32 -6.53 -0.76
C LEU A 259 8.41 -7.24 0.05
N GLN A 260 9.57 -6.60 0.18
CA GLN A 260 10.69 -7.08 0.98
C GLN A 260 11.28 -5.94 1.80
N ASP A 261 11.83 -6.23 2.98
CA ASP A 261 12.57 -5.27 3.79
C ASP A 261 11.82 -3.94 4.01
N GLY A 262 10.48 -4.00 4.09
CA GLY A 262 9.64 -2.83 4.24
C GLY A 262 9.67 -2.29 5.67
N GLY A 263 9.66 -0.97 5.82
CA GLY A 263 9.43 -0.34 7.12
C GLY A 263 9.77 1.13 7.17
N LEU A 264 9.34 1.82 8.24
CA LEU A 264 9.67 3.23 8.44
C LEU A 264 11.08 3.42 9.03
N PRO A 265 11.96 4.24 8.41
CA PRO A 265 13.27 4.53 8.98
C PRO A 265 13.14 5.36 10.27
N GLN A 266 13.74 4.87 11.36
CA GLN A 266 13.68 5.51 12.67
C GLN A 266 15.08 5.61 13.29
N VAL A 267 15.67 6.80 13.18
CA VAL A 267 17.03 7.07 13.64
C VAL A 267 17.13 8.42 14.35
N GLU A 268 17.97 8.49 15.37
CA GLU A 268 18.17 9.68 16.18
C GLU A 268 19.64 9.90 16.55
N ILE A 269 20.00 11.16 16.79
CA ILE A 269 21.19 11.51 17.58
C ILE A 269 20.81 11.36 19.05
N SER A 270 21.35 10.32 19.68
CA SER A 270 21.03 9.96 21.05
C SER A 270 21.82 10.79 22.06
N SER A 271 21.18 11.14 23.17
CA SER A 271 21.84 11.79 24.31
C SER A 271 22.84 10.84 24.97
N GLN A 272 24.00 11.38 25.34
CA GLN A 272 25.03 10.62 26.06
C GLN A 272 24.62 10.42 27.52
N THR A 273 25.07 9.31 28.13
CA THR A 273 24.82 9.04 29.56
C THR A 273 25.46 10.10 30.47
N SER A 274 26.50 10.77 30.00
CA SER A 274 27.15 11.90 30.66
C SER A 274 27.75 12.86 29.65
N GLY A 275 27.67 14.16 29.92
CA GLY A 275 28.18 15.20 29.03
C GLY A 275 27.14 15.71 28.03
N ALA A 276 27.59 16.50 27.06
CA ALA A 276 26.75 17.03 26.00
C ALA A 276 26.30 15.94 25.01
N THR A 277 25.11 16.09 24.43
CA THR A 277 24.60 15.20 23.35
C THR A 277 25.53 15.19 22.14
N VAL A 278 26.06 16.37 21.77
CA VAL A 278 27.12 16.50 20.78
C VAL A 278 28.35 17.04 21.50
N TRP A 279 29.41 16.23 21.50
CA TRP A 279 30.70 16.65 22.03
C TRP A 279 31.41 17.49 20.97
N PHE A 280 31.95 18.64 21.36
CA PHE A 280 32.82 19.46 20.52
C PHE A 280 34.13 19.73 21.25
N GLY A 281 35.22 19.74 20.51
CA GLY A 281 36.55 20.10 20.99
C GLY A 281 37.41 20.61 19.84
N ASP A 282 38.65 20.94 20.15
CA ASP A 282 39.60 21.45 19.17
C ASP A 282 40.90 20.66 19.17
N MET A 283 41.58 20.69 18.03
CA MET A 283 42.96 20.20 17.92
C MET A 283 43.72 20.95 16.82
N PRO A 284 45.07 21.01 16.91
CA PRO A 284 45.89 21.60 15.86
C PRO A 284 45.68 20.92 14.51
N TYR A 285 45.63 21.73 13.46
CA TYR A 285 45.61 21.22 12.10
C TYR A 285 47.02 20.82 11.60
N ASP A 286 47.07 19.75 10.80
CA ASP A 286 48.24 19.27 10.08
C ASP A 286 47.85 18.94 8.63
N ASP A 287 48.73 19.23 7.66
CA ASP A 287 48.43 19.06 6.24
C ASP A 287 48.15 17.60 5.84
N THR A 288 48.56 16.62 6.64
CA THR A 288 48.22 15.22 6.41
C THR A 288 46.72 14.93 6.50
N TYR A 289 45.92 15.79 7.14
CA TYR A 289 44.46 15.65 7.21
C TYR A 289 43.73 16.16 5.95
N PHE A 290 44.39 16.91 5.07
CA PHE A 290 43.74 17.49 3.90
C PHE A 290 43.15 16.40 3.00
N THR A 291 41.86 16.52 2.68
CA THR A 291 41.11 15.58 1.86
C THR A 291 40.34 16.36 0.78
N ASP A 292 40.37 15.89 -0.45
CA ASP A 292 39.51 16.32 -1.57
C ASP A 292 39.10 15.10 -2.43
N ASP A 293 38.58 15.33 -3.63
CA ASP A 293 38.15 14.27 -4.55
C ASP A 293 39.31 13.46 -5.15
N GLY A 294 40.55 13.98 -5.12
CA GLY A 294 41.74 13.35 -5.67
C GLY A 294 42.73 12.83 -4.62
N LEU A 295 42.61 13.28 -3.36
CA LEU A 295 43.51 12.95 -2.27
C LEU A 295 42.72 12.62 -0.99
N THR A 296 42.94 11.41 -0.46
CA THR A 296 42.42 11.02 0.85
C THR A 296 43.43 11.32 1.94
N GLY A 297 43.12 12.30 2.81
CA GLY A 297 43.92 12.63 3.98
C GLY A 297 43.81 11.59 5.09
N LYS A 298 44.68 11.73 6.10
CA LYS A 298 44.58 11.00 7.36
C LYS A 298 43.23 11.32 8.02
N LYS A 299 42.66 10.32 8.69
CA LYS A 299 41.48 10.52 9.53
C LYS A 299 41.87 11.02 10.92
N VAL A 300 41.03 11.87 11.51
CA VAL A 300 41.11 12.21 12.93
C VAL A 300 40.71 10.98 13.74
N GLU A 301 41.45 10.68 14.80
CA GLU A 301 41.14 9.59 15.73
C GLU A 301 39.89 9.93 16.55
N TYR A 302 39.20 8.91 17.07
CA TYR A 302 38.05 9.12 17.95
C TYR A 302 38.45 9.99 19.17
N PRO A 303 37.79 11.14 19.41
CA PRO A 303 38.19 12.04 20.48
C PRO A 303 37.75 11.51 21.85
N ALA A 304 38.69 11.47 22.81
CA ALA A 304 38.43 11.06 24.19
C ALA A 304 38.10 12.25 25.10
N GLY A 305 37.32 11.99 26.16
CA GLY A 305 37.02 12.97 27.22
C GLY A 305 35.53 13.26 27.37
N VAL A 306 35.18 14.17 28.28
CA VAL A 306 33.79 14.63 28.50
C VAL A 306 33.80 16.16 28.46
N THR A 307 32.88 16.76 27.71
CA THR A 307 32.73 18.22 27.63
C THR A 307 31.38 18.65 28.16
N SER A 308 31.34 19.83 28.77
CA SER A 308 30.09 20.54 29.04
C SER A 308 29.74 21.45 27.86
N ASP A 309 28.48 21.43 27.46
CA ASP A 309 27.85 22.34 26.50
C ASP A 309 27.50 23.72 27.09
N LEU A 310 27.58 23.88 28.42
CA LEU A 310 27.30 25.14 29.13
C LEU A 310 28.41 26.20 28.98
N THR A 311 29.43 25.93 28.16
CA THR A 311 30.59 26.80 28.00
C THR A 311 30.94 26.99 26.53
N THR A 312 31.30 28.22 26.18
CA THR A 312 31.87 28.57 24.87
C THR A 312 33.17 27.80 24.66
N LEU A 313 33.28 27.07 23.54
CA LEU A 313 34.55 26.49 23.11
C LEU A 313 35.39 27.60 22.47
N THR A 314 36.60 27.85 22.98
CA THR A 314 37.53 28.80 22.35
C THR A 314 38.66 28.02 21.69
N MET A 315 38.92 28.28 20.41
CA MET A 315 39.94 27.60 19.62
C MET A 315 40.67 28.60 18.71
N LEU A 316 41.86 28.24 18.23
CA LEU A 316 42.61 29.08 17.29
C LEU A 316 42.02 28.97 15.87
N GLN A 317 42.03 30.09 15.15
CA GLN A 317 41.72 30.08 13.72
C GLN A 317 42.69 29.18 12.98
N GLY A 318 42.17 28.34 12.09
CA GLY A 318 42.94 27.39 11.29
C GLY A 318 43.06 26.01 11.91
N ASP A 319 42.68 25.84 13.18
CA ASP A 319 42.60 24.54 13.86
C ASP A 319 41.31 23.79 13.51
N LEU A 320 41.28 22.53 13.91
CA LEU A 320 40.17 21.61 13.67
C LEU A 320 39.12 21.74 14.77
N LEU A 321 37.89 22.07 14.41
CA LEU A 321 36.72 21.84 15.25
C LEU A 321 36.34 20.37 15.11
N VAL A 322 36.58 19.60 16.16
CA VAL A 322 36.30 18.16 16.22
C VAL A 322 34.96 17.95 16.90
N PHE A 323 34.14 17.05 16.37
CA PHE A 323 32.91 16.62 17.03
C PHE A 323 32.89 15.10 17.24
N ARG A 324 32.08 14.65 18.18
CA ARG A 324 31.58 13.27 18.22
C ARG A 324 30.16 13.22 18.77
N LEU A 325 29.40 12.23 18.35
CA LEU A 325 28.04 11.94 18.80
C LEU A 325 27.70 10.45 18.62
N THR A 326 26.55 10.04 19.15
CA THR A 326 26.08 8.66 19.05
C THR A 326 24.77 8.61 18.28
N ILE A 327 24.74 7.81 17.23
CA ILE A 327 23.55 7.50 16.45
C ILE A 327 22.89 6.24 17.00
N ASN A 328 21.56 6.23 17.01
CA ASN A 328 20.75 5.10 17.45
C ASN A 328 19.68 4.81 16.38
N ASN A 329 19.77 3.66 15.72
CA ASN A 329 18.65 3.11 14.95
C ASN A 329 17.71 2.40 15.94
N TYR A 330 16.62 3.06 16.31
CA TYR A 330 15.68 2.53 17.30
C TYR A 330 14.46 1.85 16.67
N GLY A 331 14.37 1.84 15.33
CA GLY A 331 13.31 1.17 14.58
C GLY A 331 13.61 -0.29 14.26
N SER A 332 12.75 -0.83 13.39
CA SER A 332 12.86 -2.17 12.81
C SER A 332 13.53 -2.19 11.44
N THR A 333 13.76 -1.02 10.83
CA THR A 333 14.24 -0.89 9.45
C THR A 333 15.75 -0.61 9.41
N PRO A 334 16.55 -1.31 8.59
CA PRO A 334 17.93 -0.96 8.34
C PRO A 334 18.07 0.47 7.78
N ILE A 335 19.08 1.22 8.22
CA ILE A 335 19.30 2.60 7.80
C ILE A 335 20.51 2.68 6.88
N ARG A 336 20.28 2.94 5.59
CA ARG A 336 21.37 3.10 4.61
C ARG A 336 22.15 4.38 4.88
N THR A 337 23.47 4.33 4.70
CA THR A 337 24.35 5.48 4.84
C THR A 337 25.46 5.48 3.79
N ALA A 338 26.11 6.63 3.61
CA ALA A 338 27.18 6.83 2.65
C ALA A 338 28.33 7.64 3.24
N GLY A 339 29.51 7.55 2.63
CA GLY A 339 30.72 8.26 3.08
C GLY A 339 30.75 9.75 2.70
N PRO A 340 31.63 10.58 3.28
CA PRO A 340 32.83 10.14 3.98
C PRO A 340 32.51 9.51 5.33
N PHE A 341 33.25 8.46 5.66
CA PHE A 341 33.09 7.73 6.91
C PHE A 341 33.69 8.53 8.09
N PRO A 342 33.33 8.21 9.34
CA PRO A 342 33.86 8.88 10.53
C PRO A 342 35.38 9.07 10.50
N GLY A 343 35.80 10.21 11.06
CA GLY A 343 37.18 10.69 11.10
C GLY A 343 37.60 11.54 9.89
N ALA A 344 36.80 11.63 8.83
CA ALA A 344 37.10 12.51 7.70
C ALA A 344 37.14 13.99 8.13
N VAL A 345 38.01 14.76 7.46
CA VAL A 345 38.27 16.18 7.77
C VAL A 345 37.86 17.05 6.59
N TYR A 346 37.03 18.05 6.86
CA TYR A 346 36.64 19.07 5.90
C TYR A 346 37.43 20.36 6.11
N GLN A 347 37.67 21.10 5.04
CA GLN A 347 37.95 22.53 5.10
C GLN A 347 36.63 23.31 5.24
N PHE A 348 36.68 24.49 5.85
CA PHE A 348 35.49 25.32 6.07
C PHE A 348 34.67 25.60 4.79
N ASP A 349 35.32 25.72 3.63
CA ASP A 349 34.67 26.01 2.35
C ASP A 349 34.36 24.78 1.49
N GLN A 350 34.61 23.57 2.01
CA GLN A 350 34.27 22.32 1.33
C GLN A 350 32.85 21.85 1.67
N THR A 351 32.30 21.05 0.76
CA THR A 351 31.08 20.26 0.98
C THR A 351 31.41 18.77 0.89
N ALA A 352 30.45 17.89 1.20
CA ALA A 352 30.57 16.45 0.98
C ALA A 352 31.06 16.10 -0.44
N ALA A 353 30.48 16.76 -1.46
CA ALA A 353 30.88 16.56 -2.85
C ALA A 353 32.33 16.94 -3.13
N SER A 354 32.91 17.90 -2.40
CA SER A 354 34.33 18.27 -2.53
C SER A 354 35.29 17.14 -2.12
N LEU A 355 34.81 16.12 -1.41
CA LEU A 355 35.56 14.93 -1.02
C LEU A 355 35.21 13.71 -1.90
N GLY A 356 34.53 13.92 -3.04
CA GLY A 356 34.05 12.83 -3.91
C GLY A 356 32.84 12.07 -3.35
N ALA A 357 32.23 12.57 -2.29
CA ALA A 357 31.04 12.00 -1.68
C ALA A 357 29.78 12.74 -2.13
N PHE A 358 29.17 12.23 -3.19
CA PHE A 358 27.93 12.75 -3.75
C PHE A 358 26.72 12.34 -2.92
N GLU A 359 25.68 13.17 -2.96
CA GLU A 359 24.39 12.86 -2.34
C GLU A 359 23.80 11.60 -2.98
N GLN A 360 23.18 10.74 -2.16
CA GLN A 360 22.51 9.53 -2.60
C GLN A 360 21.12 9.51 -2.01
N ALA A 361 20.08 9.55 -2.87
CA ALA A 361 18.69 9.53 -2.46
C ALA A 361 18.43 8.43 -1.41
N GLY A 362 17.79 8.76 -0.28
CA GLY A 362 17.48 7.83 0.80
C GLY A 362 18.64 7.48 1.74
N ALA A 363 19.88 7.91 1.48
CA ALA A 363 20.98 7.71 2.40
C ALA A 363 20.89 8.68 3.59
N TRP A 364 21.09 8.16 4.80
CA TRP A 364 21.16 8.95 6.02
C TRP A 364 22.59 9.41 6.31
N ARG A 365 22.73 10.67 6.74
CA ARG A 365 23.99 11.31 7.09
C ARG A 365 23.91 12.10 8.38
N VAL A 366 25.03 12.13 9.09
CA VAL A 366 25.26 13.08 10.18
C VAL A 366 25.86 14.35 9.59
N GLY A 367 25.20 15.49 9.76
CA GLY A 367 25.72 16.78 9.33
C GLY A 367 26.16 17.65 10.49
N ILE A 368 27.21 18.44 10.29
CA ILE A 368 27.53 19.59 11.15
C ILE A 368 27.19 20.86 10.39
N ASN A 369 26.59 21.82 11.09
CA ASN A 369 26.30 23.15 10.58
C ASN A 369 26.74 24.21 11.57
N CYS A 370 27.09 25.40 11.07
CA CYS A 370 27.41 26.57 11.88
C CYS A 370 26.69 27.79 11.31
N GLN A 371 26.44 28.81 12.13
CA GLN A 371 25.75 30.03 11.70
C GLN A 371 26.40 30.74 10.49
N THR A 372 27.68 30.49 10.24
CA THR A 372 28.45 31.13 9.16
C THR A 372 28.79 30.18 8.00
N ALA A 373 28.25 28.96 8.01
CA ALA A 373 28.42 27.99 6.93
C ALA A 373 27.78 28.49 5.63
N TYR A 374 28.29 28.06 4.47
CA TYR A 374 27.87 28.56 3.17
C TYR A 374 26.57 27.93 2.63
N SER A 375 26.16 26.81 3.20
CA SER A 375 24.94 26.08 2.85
C SER A 375 24.45 25.32 4.07
N ASP A 376 23.27 24.71 3.98
CA ASP A 376 22.78 23.83 5.03
C ASP A 376 23.57 22.52 5.04
N PHE A 377 24.08 22.17 6.22
CA PHE A 377 24.87 20.96 6.49
C PHE A 377 25.91 20.63 5.39
N PRO A 378 26.91 21.51 5.16
CA PRO A 378 27.89 21.29 4.10
C PRO A 378 28.82 20.10 4.43
N TRP A 379 29.07 19.86 5.71
CA TRP A 379 29.94 18.80 6.20
C TRP A 379 29.09 17.64 6.69
N ARG A 380 29.21 16.48 6.03
CA ARG A 380 28.36 15.30 6.29
C ARG A 380 29.19 14.04 6.43
N TRP A 381 28.86 13.18 7.39
CA TRP A 381 29.53 11.90 7.61
C TRP A 381 28.53 10.74 7.56
N ALA A 382 29.04 9.54 7.30
CA ALA A 382 28.27 8.31 7.42
C ALA A 382 27.76 8.10 8.85
N MET A 383 26.72 7.29 9.00
CA MET A 383 26.05 7.00 10.28
C MET A 383 26.85 6.06 11.20
N GLY A 384 28.05 5.63 10.79
CA GLY A 384 28.93 4.81 11.62
C GLY A 384 30.27 4.47 10.94
N PRO A 385 31.23 3.90 11.68
CA PRO A 385 32.48 3.39 11.14
C PRO A 385 32.24 2.23 10.18
N LEU A 386 33.07 2.13 9.14
CA LEU A 386 32.89 1.14 8.07
C LEU A 386 32.88 -0.31 8.58
N ASP A 387 33.70 -0.61 9.59
CA ASP A 387 33.83 -1.92 10.24
C ASP A 387 32.70 -2.25 11.22
N GLU A 388 31.85 -1.28 11.55
CA GLU A 388 30.64 -1.48 12.35
C GLU A 388 29.37 -1.58 11.48
N LEU A 389 29.42 -1.16 10.21
CA LEU A 389 28.27 -1.16 9.32
C LEU A 389 28.07 -2.51 8.62
N HIS A 390 26.82 -2.90 8.45
CA HIS A 390 26.47 -4.07 7.64
C HIS A 390 26.64 -3.73 6.16
N THR A 391 27.42 -4.54 5.44
CA THR A 391 27.71 -4.34 4.02
C THR A 391 26.83 -5.25 3.17
N VAL A 392 26.12 -4.66 2.22
CA VAL A 392 25.28 -5.38 1.24
C VAL A 392 25.81 -5.06 -0.15
N VAL A 393 25.92 -6.06 -1.01
CA VAL A 393 26.21 -5.87 -2.44
C VAL A 393 24.92 -6.12 -3.20
N ASP A 394 24.48 -5.13 -3.96
CA ASP A 394 23.32 -5.30 -4.85
C ASP A 394 23.75 -6.13 -6.06
N GLU A 395 23.08 -7.27 -6.26
CA GLU A 395 23.45 -8.23 -7.30
C GLU A 395 23.14 -7.72 -8.72
N GLU A 396 22.21 -6.77 -8.86
CA GLU A 396 21.78 -6.23 -10.15
C GLU A 396 22.75 -5.14 -10.64
N THR A 397 23.15 -4.23 -9.75
CA THR A 397 24.01 -3.10 -10.09
C THR A 397 25.49 -3.34 -9.77
N SER A 398 25.80 -4.37 -8.97
CA SER A 398 27.12 -4.58 -8.35
C SER A 398 27.58 -3.42 -7.44
N GLU A 399 26.66 -2.55 -7.03
CA GLU A 399 26.95 -1.49 -6.06
C GLU A 399 27.02 -2.05 -4.64
N THR A 400 27.80 -1.38 -3.79
CA THR A 400 27.96 -1.75 -2.38
C THR A 400 27.33 -0.70 -1.49
N TYR A 401 26.43 -1.13 -0.61
CA TYR A 401 25.70 -0.29 0.33
C TYR A 401 26.05 -0.65 1.77
N TYR A 402 25.91 0.33 2.65
CA TYR A 402 26.25 0.22 4.07
C TYR A 402 25.06 0.58 4.93
N TYR A 403 24.77 -0.24 5.91
CA TYR A 403 23.58 -0.12 6.74
C TYR A 403 23.93 -0.11 8.22
N LEU A 404 23.27 0.79 8.95
CA LEU A 404 23.16 0.73 10.41
C LEU A 404 21.92 -0.11 10.74
N MET A 405 22.14 -1.29 11.34
CA MET A 405 21.09 -2.29 11.54
C MET A 405 20.09 -1.90 12.64
N PRO A 406 18.87 -2.48 12.64
CA PRO A 406 17.88 -2.25 13.70
C PRO A 406 18.44 -2.49 15.10
N GLY A 407 18.18 -1.55 16.02
CA GLY A 407 18.69 -1.57 17.39
C GLY A 407 20.18 -1.26 17.54
N GLN A 408 20.89 -1.03 16.44
CA GLN A 408 22.32 -0.71 16.47
C GLN A 408 22.56 0.74 16.89
N ARG A 409 23.62 0.93 17.68
CA ARG A 409 24.20 2.24 17.97
C ARG A 409 25.59 2.32 17.36
N ALA A 410 25.94 3.50 16.86
CA ALA A 410 27.27 3.76 16.29
C ALA A 410 27.75 5.14 16.73
N GLU A 411 29.07 5.27 16.91
CA GLU A 411 29.70 6.54 17.21
C GLU A 411 30.20 7.21 15.93
N VAL A 412 29.83 8.48 15.74
CA VAL A 412 30.22 9.26 14.57
C VAL A 412 31.04 10.45 15.04
N TRP A 413 32.20 10.63 14.43
CA TRP A 413 33.10 11.75 14.68
C TRP A 413 33.72 12.25 13.39
N GLY A 414 34.27 13.44 13.44
CA GLY A 414 34.93 14.08 12.31
C GLY A 414 35.42 15.46 12.69
N ALA A 415 35.98 16.18 11.72
CA ALA A 415 36.47 17.52 11.99
C ALA A 415 36.27 18.48 10.82
N VAL A 416 36.19 19.77 11.15
CA VAL A 416 36.16 20.87 10.18
C VAL A 416 37.29 21.84 10.54
N ARG A 417 38.15 22.16 9.58
CA ARG A 417 39.19 23.17 9.75
C ARG A 417 38.59 24.56 9.69
N MET A 418 38.59 25.28 10.81
CA MET A 418 37.92 26.57 10.97
C MET A 418 38.81 27.73 10.52
N THR A 419 38.86 28.01 9.22
CA THR A 419 39.80 28.99 8.64
C THR A 419 39.28 30.43 8.56
N ARG A 420 37.99 30.68 8.79
CA ARG A 420 37.36 32.00 8.61
C ARG A 420 36.72 32.53 9.89
N ILE A 421 37.08 33.76 10.25
CA ILE A 421 36.43 34.52 11.34
C ILE A 421 35.47 35.53 10.73
N PHE A 422 34.20 35.47 11.14
CA PHE A 422 33.20 36.49 10.86
C PHE A 422 32.96 37.30 12.13
N ASN A 423 33.56 38.48 12.24
CA ASN A 423 33.54 39.28 13.48
C ASN A 423 32.13 39.57 14.02
N ALA A 424 31.12 39.70 13.16
CA ALA A 424 29.73 39.92 13.56
C ALA A 424 29.04 38.68 14.17
N ARG A 425 29.68 37.50 14.09
CA ARG A 425 29.20 36.18 14.49
C ARG A 425 30.32 35.39 15.17
N ASN A 426 31.18 36.04 15.95
CA ASN A 426 32.22 35.37 16.75
C ASN A 426 32.04 35.73 18.23
N PRO A 427 31.57 34.80 19.09
CA PRO A 427 31.35 33.38 18.82
C PRO A 427 30.19 33.10 17.85
N GLN A 428 30.28 31.99 17.13
CA GLN A 428 29.20 31.43 16.31
C GLN A 428 28.64 30.18 16.97
N GLU A 429 27.36 29.89 16.77
CA GLU A 429 26.84 28.58 17.14
C GLU A 429 27.11 27.54 16.04
N CYS A 430 27.53 26.34 16.46
CA CYS A 430 27.60 25.15 15.64
C CYS A 430 26.76 24.02 16.27
N TRP A 431 26.16 23.18 15.45
CA TRP A 431 25.27 22.09 15.89
C TRP A 431 25.34 20.91 14.92
N ALA A 432 24.84 19.75 15.37
CA ALA A 432 24.67 18.58 14.53
C ALA A 432 23.22 18.45 14.04
N GLY A 433 23.04 17.70 12.97
CA GLY A 433 21.73 17.23 12.55
C GLY A 433 21.78 15.95 11.73
N LEU A 434 20.61 15.36 11.51
CA LEU A 434 20.44 14.22 10.61
C LEU A 434 19.84 14.67 9.28
N ILE A 435 20.37 14.11 8.20
CA ILE A 435 19.96 14.40 6.84
C ILE A 435 19.58 13.08 6.20
N HIS A 436 18.35 12.97 5.72
CA HIS A 436 17.88 11.87 4.87
C HIS A 436 17.87 12.40 3.44
N GLU A 437 18.94 12.11 2.69
CA GLU A 437 19.23 12.78 1.43
C GLU A 437 18.10 12.61 0.40
N GLU A 438 17.68 13.70 -0.24
CA GLU A 438 16.52 13.78 -1.15
C GLU A 438 15.14 13.38 -0.56
N VAL A 439 15.05 13.11 0.74
CA VAL A 439 13.79 12.78 1.42
C VAL A 439 13.39 13.91 2.37
N ASP A 440 14.12 14.12 3.47
CA ASP A 440 13.83 15.17 4.46
C ASP A 440 15.03 15.48 5.37
N VAL A 441 14.96 16.59 6.08
CA VAL A 441 15.78 16.88 7.26
C VAL A 441 14.84 16.92 8.47
N PRO A 442 14.76 15.83 9.26
CA PRO A 442 13.75 15.71 10.31
C PRO A 442 13.84 16.88 11.29
N THR A 443 12.73 17.59 11.49
CA THR A 443 12.71 18.83 12.29
C THR A 443 13.20 18.60 13.73
N SER A 444 12.93 17.43 14.32
CA SER A 444 13.39 17.06 15.66
C SER A 444 14.90 16.78 15.74
N GLN A 445 15.55 16.50 14.61
CA GLN A 445 16.96 16.13 14.49
C GLN A 445 17.76 17.15 13.66
N SER A 446 17.21 18.33 13.34
CA SER A 446 17.87 19.34 12.51
C SER A 446 18.73 20.33 13.31
N ARG A 447 18.64 20.33 14.64
CA ARG A 447 19.45 21.20 15.50
C ARG A 447 19.72 20.56 16.85
N VAL A 448 20.69 19.66 16.89
CA VAL A 448 21.06 18.90 18.10
C VAL A 448 22.39 19.38 18.64
N GLY A 449 22.46 19.56 19.98
CA GLY A 449 23.70 19.87 20.69
C GLY A 449 24.37 21.19 20.28
N ALA A 450 23.59 22.23 20.02
CA ALA A 450 24.13 23.54 19.63
C ALA A 450 25.11 24.08 20.68
N ARG A 451 26.26 24.59 20.22
CA ARG A 451 27.33 25.12 21.07
C ARG A 451 27.95 26.37 20.48
N GLU A 452 28.26 27.34 21.33
CA GLU A 452 29.03 28.52 20.95
C GLU A 452 30.52 28.19 20.76
N ILE A 453 31.04 28.51 19.58
CA ILE A 453 32.43 28.33 19.16
C ILE A 453 33.04 29.71 18.89
N LYS A 454 34.05 30.07 19.67
CA LYS A 454 34.83 31.30 19.52
C LYS A 454 36.16 30.97 18.83
N LEU A 455 36.45 31.68 17.74
CA LEU A 455 37.73 31.61 17.05
C LEU A 455 38.62 32.78 17.47
N ASP A 456 39.79 32.48 18.02
CA ASP A 456 40.83 33.48 18.27
C ASP A 456 41.75 33.57 17.04
N PRO A 457 42.06 34.78 16.54
CA PRO A 457 42.88 34.95 15.35
C PRO A 457 44.31 34.47 15.61
N ILE A 458 44.95 33.91 14.58
CA ILE A 458 46.40 33.68 14.61
C ILE A 458 47.06 35.06 14.72
N GLU A 459 47.79 35.32 15.80
CA GLU A 459 48.60 36.54 15.91
C GLU A 459 49.53 36.59 14.69
N LYS A 460 49.40 37.66 13.88
CA LYS A 460 50.40 37.93 12.85
C LYS A 460 51.72 38.19 13.58
N VAL A 461 52.66 37.26 13.49
CA VAL A 461 54.04 37.52 13.87
C VAL A 461 54.49 38.75 13.06
N PRO A 462 54.98 39.81 13.71
CA PRO A 462 55.24 41.11 13.07
C PRO A 462 56.27 41.05 11.94
#